data_AF-A0A1E5IU90-F1
#
_entry.id   AF-A0A1E5IU90-F1
#
_cell.length_a   1.000
_cell.length_b   1.000
_cell.length_c   1.000
_cell.angle_alpha   90.00
_cell.angle_beta   90.00
_cell.angle_gamma   90.00
#
_symmetry.space_group_name_H-M   'P 1'
#
loop_
_entity.id
_entity.type
_entity.pdbx_description
1 polymer ?
#
loop_
_entity_poly.entity_id
_entity_poly.type
_entity_poly.pdbx_seq_one_letter_code
_entity_poly.pdbx_strand_id
1 'polypeptide(L)'
;MKSIYSLTLLLLFLPTANADNRSHQLAAEQVLQATYAEQVVPQALQQLKASYSHMVKDLPLHPSQAPLETRYRQRAFLLAQQQLSWQQLKPQFIQLYTDTYTESELKDIAQFYRTETGKKYLKNMPSTLRQTSVIVHKYMQTIQQEFTTIVNELAEQADLKTPPSHAH
;
A
#
# COMPACT_ATOMS: atom_id res chain seq x y z
N MET A 1 70.07 -4.68 36.26
CA MET A 1 69.83 -3.65 35.22
C MET A 1 68.79 -4.17 34.23
N LYS A 2 67.69 -3.42 34.04
CA LYS A 2 66.96 -3.15 32.78
C LYS A 2 66.36 -4.35 32.03
N SER A 3 65.13 -4.36 31.50
CA SER A 3 64.05 -3.37 31.37
C SER A 3 62.80 -4.17 30.95
N ILE A 4 61.61 -3.86 31.48
CA ILE A 4 60.33 -4.46 31.05
C ILE A 4 59.69 -3.50 30.06
N TYR A 5 59.42 -3.95 28.84
CA TYR A 5 58.68 -3.21 27.82
C TYR A 5 57.17 -3.37 28.06
N SER A 6 56.50 -2.29 28.47
CA SER A 6 55.03 -2.23 28.47
C SER A 6 54.52 -1.80 27.10
N LEU A 7 53.99 -2.77 26.36
CA LEU A 7 53.22 -2.60 25.13
C LEU A 7 51.84 -2.04 25.50
N THR A 8 51.59 -0.76 25.19
CA THR A 8 50.27 -0.14 25.35
C THR A 8 49.48 -0.31 24.06
N LEU A 9 48.46 -1.18 24.11
CA LEU A 9 47.49 -1.40 23.04
C LEU A 9 46.43 -0.27 23.10
N LEU A 10 46.46 0.64 22.13
CA LEU A 10 45.47 1.70 21.98
C LEU A 10 44.23 1.14 21.26
N LEU A 11 43.17 0.84 22.01
CA LEU A 11 41.85 0.48 21.48
C LEU A 11 41.17 1.73 20.89
N LEU A 12 41.14 1.82 19.56
CA LEU A 12 40.34 2.78 18.80
C LEU A 12 38.85 2.45 18.94
N PHE A 13 38.12 3.22 19.74
CA PHE A 13 36.65 3.24 19.71
C PHE A 13 36.20 3.96 18.42
N LEU A 14 35.77 3.19 17.42
CA LEU A 14 35.08 3.73 16.25
C LEU A 14 33.60 3.97 16.61
N PRO A 15 32.98 5.06 16.13
CA PRO A 15 31.57 5.34 16.39
C PRO A 15 30.69 4.38 15.57
N THR A 16 30.16 3.33 16.20
CA THR A 16 29.28 2.33 15.57
C THR A 16 27.89 2.88 15.23
N ALA A 17 27.46 3.97 15.86
CA ALA A 17 26.12 4.55 15.67
C ALA A 17 25.79 4.91 14.20
N ASN A 18 26.78 5.36 13.42
CA ASN A 18 26.57 5.66 12.00
C ASN A 18 26.55 4.40 11.11
N ALA A 19 27.18 3.32 11.54
CA ALA A 19 27.16 2.05 10.81
C ALA A 19 25.80 1.35 11.00
N ASP A 20 25.30 1.33 12.23
CA ASP A 20 24.00 0.73 12.59
C ASP A 20 22.83 1.46 11.92
N ASN A 21 22.87 2.80 11.89
CA ASN A 21 21.81 3.57 11.20
C ASN A 21 21.81 3.31 9.69
N ARG A 22 23.00 3.11 9.09
CA ARG A 22 23.12 2.79 7.66
C ARG A 22 22.67 1.36 7.35
N SER A 23 22.99 0.37 8.19
CA SER A 23 22.51 -1.00 7.99
C SER A 23 20.99 -1.09 8.11
N HIS A 24 20.40 -0.34 9.03
CA HIS A 24 18.94 -0.27 9.20
C HIS A 24 18.25 0.34 7.98
N GLN A 25 18.76 1.46 7.45
CA GLN A 25 18.26 2.06 6.21
C GLN A 25 18.39 1.11 5.01
N LEU A 26 19.51 0.40 4.89
CA LEU A 26 19.70 -0.59 3.82
C LEU A 26 18.68 -1.74 3.94
N ALA A 27 18.37 -2.20 5.15
CA ALA A 27 17.34 -3.22 5.35
C ALA A 27 15.95 -2.72 4.88
N ALA A 28 15.60 -1.46 5.16
CA ALA A 28 14.37 -0.85 4.64
C ALA A 28 14.37 -0.77 3.10
N GLU A 29 15.49 -0.38 2.48
CA GLU A 29 15.60 -0.38 1.01
C GLU A 29 15.39 -1.77 0.41
N GLN A 30 15.88 -2.81 1.07
CA GLN A 30 15.65 -4.19 0.64
C GLN A 30 14.18 -4.59 0.68
N VAL A 31 13.42 -4.13 1.68
CA VAL A 31 11.97 -4.32 1.72
C VAL A 31 11.31 -3.62 0.54
N LEU A 32 11.61 -2.34 0.31
CA LEU A 32 11.03 -1.56 -0.79
C LEU A 32 11.29 -2.21 -2.17
N GLN A 33 12.47 -2.78 -2.37
CA GLN A 33 12.80 -3.53 -3.59
C GLN A 33 12.01 -4.83 -3.68
N ALA A 34 11.96 -5.62 -2.61
CA ALA A 34 11.29 -6.91 -2.58
C ALA A 34 9.76 -6.80 -2.75
N THR A 35 9.19 -5.65 -2.38
CA THR A 35 7.74 -5.37 -2.49
C THR A 35 7.34 -4.55 -3.72
N TYR A 36 8.29 -4.24 -4.61
CA TYR A 36 8.06 -3.41 -5.80
C TYR A 36 7.49 -2.02 -5.48
N ALA A 37 7.89 -1.41 -4.35
CA ALA A 37 7.34 -0.14 -3.88
C ALA A 37 7.51 1.01 -4.90
N GLU A 38 8.53 0.96 -5.76
CA GLU A 38 8.72 1.93 -6.84
C GLU A 38 7.56 1.97 -7.85
N GLN A 39 6.81 0.88 -8.01
CA GLN A 39 5.64 0.81 -8.90
C GLN A 39 4.45 1.68 -8.43
N VAL A 40 4.46 2.13 -7.17
CA VAL A 40 3.43 3.04 -6.65
C VAL A 40 3.44 4.38 -7.41
N VAL A 41 4.63 4.86 -7.82
CA VAL A 41 4.77 6.13 -8.53
C VAL A 41 4.07 6.12 -9.90
N PRO A 42 4.38 5.19 -10.84
CA PRO A 42 3.68 5.16 -12.13
C PRO A 42 2.18 4.91 -11.99
N GLN A 43 1.75 4.11 -11.00
CA GLN A 43 0.32 3.90 -10.72
C GLN A 43 -0.38 5.19 -10.29
N ALA A 44 0.23 5.94 -9.35
CA ALA A 44 -0.30 7.22 -8.90
C ALA A 44 -0.33 8.27 -10.03
N LEU A 45 0.71 8.33 -10.86
CA LEU A 45 0.74 9.20 -12.05
C LEU A 45 -0.37 8.83 -13.04
N GLN A 46 -0.65 7.54 -13.25
CA GLN A 46 -1.77 7.10 -14.09
C GLN A 46 -3.11 7.54 -13.51
N GLN A 47 -3.29 7.44 -12.20
CA GLN A 47 -4.51 7.88 -11.52
C GLN A 47 -4.72 9.40 -11.65
N LEU A 48 -3.66 10.20 -11.50
CA LEU A 48 -3.71 11.66 -11.71
C LEU A 48 -4.09 12.01 -13.16
N LYS A 49 -3.54 11.28 -14.15
CA LYS A 49 -3.91 11.46 -15.56
C LYS A 49 -5.38 11.17 -15.82
N ALA A 50 -5.90 10.09 -15.22
CA ALA A 50 -7.31 9.72 -15.32
C ALA A 50 -8.21 10.78 -14.67
N SER A 51 -7.84 11.25 -13.47
CA SER A 51 -8.56 12.31 -12.75
C SER A 51 -8.61 13.62 -13.54
N TYR A 52 -7.47 14.07 -14.10
CA TYR A 52 -7.44 15.24 -14.99
C TYR A 52 -8.36 15.07 -16.20
N SER A 53 -8.30 13.90 -16.84
CA SER A 53 -9.15 13.61 -17.99
C SER A 53 -10.64 13.60 -17.64
N HIS A 54 -11.00 13.20 -16.41
CA HIS A 54 -12.38 13.27 -15.93
C HIS A 54 -12.81 14.73 -15.73
N MET A 55 -12.00 15.56 -15.05
CA MET A 55 -12.31 16.97 -14.83
C MET A 55 -12.51 17.75 -16.15
N VAL A 56 -11.73 17.43 -17.19
CA VAL A 56 -11.85 18.11 -18.49
C VAL A 56 -13.09 17.69 -19.26
N LYS A 57 -13.63 16.47 -19.06
CA LYS A 57 -14.83 16.00 -19.78
C LYS A 57 -16.06 16.86 -19.51
N ASP A 58 -16.14 17.46 -18.32
CA ASP A 58 -17.28 18.26 -17.90
C ASP A 58 -17.21 19.73 -18.39
N LEU A 59 -16.11 20.10 -19.05
CA LEU A 59 -15.95 21.44 -19.63
C LEU A 59 -16.61 21.52 -21.02
N PRO A 60 -17.37 22.59 -21.33
CA PRO A 60 -17.98 22.79 -22.63
C PRO A 60 -16.93 23.29 -23.65
N LEU A 61 -15.97 22.44 -24.02
CA LEU A 61 -14.92 22.78 -24.96
C LEU A 61 -15.40 22.63 -26.41
N HIS A 62 -15.15 23.66 -27.23
CA HIS A 62 -15.38 23.59 -28.66
C HIS A 62 -14.24 22.84 -29.38
N PRO A 63 -14.48 22.19 -30.53
CA PRO A 63 -13.43 21.50 -31.29
C PRO A 63 -12.21 22.39 -31.63
N SER A 64 -12.43 23.69 -31.85
CA SER A 64 -11.36 24.67 -32.08
C SER A 64 -10.42 24.86 -30.89
N GLN A 65 -10.81 24.44 -29.69
CA GLN A 65 -10.02 24.53 -28.46
C GLN A 65 -9.20 23.26 -28.18
N ALA A 66 -9.29 22.22 -29.02
CA ALA A 66 -8.52 20.98 -28.84
C ALA A 66 -7.00 21.19 -28.71
N PRO A 67 -6.34 22.11 -29.46
CA PRO A 67 -4.93 22.40 -29.25
C PRO A 67 -4.63 23.05 -27.89
N LEU A 68 -5.54 23.90 -27.40
CA LEU A 68 -5.44 24.55 -26.10
C LEU A 68 -5.54 23.50 -24.98
N GLU A 69 -6.54 22.63 -25.05
CA GLU A 69 -6.73 21.51 -24.12
C GLU A 69 -5.47 20.64 -24.05
N THR A 70 -4.93 20.24 -25.20
CA THR A 70 -3.71 19.42 -25.30
C THR A 70 -2.52 20.08 -24.58
N ARG A 71 -2.32 21.39 -24.77
CA ARG A 71 -1.25 22.15 -24.11
C ARG A 71 -1.40 22.13 -22.58
N TYR A 72 -2.63 22.35 -22.07
CA TYR A 72 -2.87 22.35 -20.63
C TYR A 72 -2.77 20.95 -20.02
N ARG A 73 -3.22 19.92 -20.74
CA ARG A 73 -3.03 18.51 -20.36
C ARG A 73 -1.56 18.15 -20.21
N GLN A 74 -0.73 18.53 -21.18
CA GLN A 74 0.72 18.34 -21.11
C GLN A 74 1.33 19.06 -19.90
N ARG A 75 0.93 20.31 -19.65
CA ARG A 75 1.38 21.07 -18.47
C ARG A 75 1.01 20.36 -17.16
N ALA A 76 -0.21 19.86 -17.03
CA ALA A 76 -0.65 19.12 -15.85
C ALA A 76 0.14 17.82 -15.64
N PHE A 77 0.45 17.10 -16.72
CA PHE A 77 1.21 15.85 -16.63
C PHE A 77 2.69 16.07 -16.34
N LEU A 78 3.29 17.15 -16.85
CA LEU A 78 4.65 17.55 -16.48
C LEU A 78 4.73 17.95 -15.01
N LEU A 79 3.75 18.71 -14.51
CA LEU A 79 3.65 19.05 -13.09
C LEU A 79 3.61 17.78 -12.23
N ALA A 80 2.73 16.82 -12.57
CA ALA A 80 2.62 15.57 -11.83
C ALA A 80 3.95 14.80 -11.77
N GLN A 81 4.67 14.69 -12.89
CA GLN A 81 5.97 14.01 -12.95
C GLN A 81 7.07 14.74 -12.17
N GLN A 82 7.06 16.07 -12.15
CA GLN A 82 8.03 16.87 -11.40
C GLN A 82 7.82 16.78 -9.89
N GLN A 83 6.56 16.67 -9.45
CA GLN A 83 6.20 16.65 -8.03
C GLN A 83 6.15 15.24 -7.44
N LEU A 84 6.02 14.22 -8.28
CA LEU A 84 5.89 12.84 -7.85
C LEU A 84 6.92 11.96 -8.56
N SER A 85 8.06 11.77 -7.89
CA SER A 85 9.15 10.90 -8.37
C SER A 85 9.59 9.91 -7.29
N TRP A 86 10.12 8.77 -7.72
CA TRP A 86 10.70 7.79 -6.80
C TRP A 86 11.86 8.39 -5.99
N GLN A 87 12.68 9.25 -6.61
CA GLN A 87 13.78 9.93 -5.93
C GLN A 87 13.31 10.81 -4.77
N GLN A 88 12.14 11.46 -4.88
CA GLN A 88 11.56 12.26 -3.80
C GLN A 88 10.90 11.40 -2.71
N LEU A 89 10.23 10.29 -3.10
CA LEU A 89 9.46 9.46 -2.18
C LEU A 89 10.30 8.43 -1.42
N LYS A 90 11.34 7.85 -2.05
CA LYS A 90 12.16 6.79 -1.47
C LYS A 90 12.70 7.16 -0.08
N PRO A 91 13.27 8.36 0.18
CA PRO A 91 13.76 8.71 1.51
C PRO A 91 12.66 8.68 2.58
N GLN A 92 11.44 9.15 2.26
CA GLN A 92 10.32 9.12 3.20
C GLN A 92 9.83 7.70 3.46
N PHE A 93 9.85 6.84 2.44
CA PHE A 93 9.53 5.42 2.63
C PHE A 93 10.59 4.72 3.48
N ILE A 94 11.88 4.95 3.24
CA ILE A 94 12.94 4.40 4.10
C ILE A 94 12.68 4.81 5.55
N GLN A 95 12.47 6.11 5.79
CA GLN A 95 12.21 6.62 7.14
C GLN A 95 10.99 5.95 7.78
N LEU A 96 9.86 5.88 7.07
CA LEU A 96 8.65 5.19 7.54
C LEU A 96 8.95 3.75 7.97
N TYR A 97 9.69 2.99 7.15
CA TYR A 97 10.00 1.59 7.45
C TYR A 97 10.99 1.45 8.61
N THR A 98 12.01 2.32 8.70
CA THR A 98 12.96 2.30 9.83
C THR A 98 12.35 2.76 11.14
N ASP A 99 11.36 3.65 11.10
CA ASP A 99 10.62 4.11 12.29
C ASP A 99 9.63 3.04 12.79
N THR A 100 9.18 2.15 11.90
CA THR A 100 8.12 1.15 12.20
C THR A 100 8.70 -0.21 12.60
N TYR A 101 9.81 -0.63 11.99
CA TYR A 101 10.34 -1.98 12.13
C TYR A 101 11.80 -1.95 12.54
N THR A 102 12.21 -2.92 13.35
CA THR A 102 13.62 -3.16 13.64
C THR A 102 14.38 -3.62 12.40
N GLU A 103 15.71 -3.49 12.40
CA GLU A 103 16.54 -3.95 11.29
C GLU A 103 16.34 -5.46 11.01
N SER A 104 16.20 -6.28 12.05
CA SER A 104 15.99 -7.73 11.90
C SER A 104 14.67 -8.03 11.20
N GLU A 105 13.58 -7.38 11.62
CA GLU A 105 12.26 -7.58 11.01
C GLU A 105 12.26 -7.14 9.54
N LEU A 106 12.92 -6.03 9.21
CA LEU A 106 13.06 -5.58 7.81
C LEU A 106 13.81 -6.61 6.96
N LYS A 107 14.87 -7.23 7.49
CA LYS A 107 15.59 -8.32 6.81
C LYS A 107 14.69 -9.53 6.59
N ASP A 108 13.93 -9.94 7.60
CA ASP A 108 13.01 -11.08 7.51
C ASP A 108 11.90 -10.83 6.49
N ILE A 109 11.30 -9.63 6.50
CA ILE A 109 10.30 -9.19 5.53
C ILE A 109 10.88 -9.23 4.11
N ALA A 110 12.06 -8.63 3.91
CA ALA A 110 12.70 -8.62 2.60
C ALA A 110 13.05 -10.03 2.11
N GLN A 111 13.51 -10.91 3.00
CA GLN A 111 13.80 -12.31 2.67
C GLN A 111 12.53 -13.05 2.25
N PHE A 112 11.43 -12.91 3.00
CA PHE A 112 10.17 -13.56 2.66
C PHE A 112 9.66 -13.13 1.28
N TYR A 113 9.57 -11.82 1.02
CA TYR A 113 9.04 -11.29 -0.25
C TYR A 113 9.94 -11.57 -1.46
N ARG A 114 11.22 -11.94 -1.25
CA ARG A 114 12.09 -12.43 -2.33
C ARG A 114 11.79 -13.88 -2.75
N THR A 115 11.16 -14.68 -1.88
CA THR A 115 10.77 -16.06 -2.22
C THR A 115 9.66 -16.09 -3.27
N GLU A 116 9.54 -17.18 -4.02
CA GLU A 116 8.44 -17.35 -4.99
C GLU A 116 7.06 -17.33 -4.30
N THR A 117 6.96 -17.89 -3.10
CA THR A 117 5.75 -17.82 -2.28
C THR A 117 5.44 -16.39 -1.84
N GLY A 118 6.43 -15.63 -1.37
CA GLY A 118 6.25 -14.24 -0.95
C GLY A 118 5.83 -13.32 -2.10
N LYS A 119 6.45 -13.46 -3.28
CA LYS A 119 6.03 -12.74 -4.50
C LYS A 119 4.59 -13.09 -4.90
N LYS A 120 4.24 -14.39 -4.86
CA LYS A 120 2.87 -14.86 -5.16
C LYS A 120 1.86 -14.31 -4.16
N TYR A 121 2.20 -14.32 -2.87
CA TYR A 121 1.37 -13.76 -1.80
C TYR A 121 1.12 -12.27 -2.03
N LEU A 122 2.18 -11.48 -2.26
CA LEU A 122 2.06 -10.03 -2.52
C LEU A 122 1.14 -9.74 -3.71
N LYS A 123 1.32 -10.47 -4.82
CA LYS A 123 0.53 -10.30 -6.04
C LYS A 123 -0.95 -10.66 -5.83
N ASN A 124 -1.23 -11.70 -5.04
CA ASN A 124 -2.57 -12.25 -4.90
C ASN A 124 -3.33 -11.71 -3.69
N MET A 125 -2.67 -11.08 -2.72
CA MET A 125 -3.32 -10.61 -1.49
C MET A 125 -4.58 -9.76 -1.77
N PRO A 126 -4.58 -8.78 -2.70
CA PRO A 126 -5.79 -8.01 -3.00
C PRO A 126 -6.93 -8.83 -3.60
N SER A 127 -6.64 -9.85 -4.41
CA SER A 127 -7.68 -10.72 -4.99
C SER A 127 -8.20 -11.73 -3.97
N THR A 128 -7.32 -12.28 -3.14
CA THR A 128 -7.68 -13.18 -2.04
C THR A 128 -8.62 -12.46 -1.06
N LEU A 129 -8.28 -11.26 -0.59
CA LEU A 129 -9.15 -10.49 0.32
C LEU A 129 -10.52 -10.17 -0.28
N ARG A 130 -10.57 -9.82 -1.57
CA ARG A 130 -11.85 -9.64 -2.29
C ARG A 130 -12.68 -10.91 -2.31
N GLN A 131 -12.06 -12.05 -2.62
CA GLN A 131 -12.76 -13.33 -2.67
C GLN A 131 -13.26 -13.76 -1.29
N THR A 132 -12.47 -13.55 -0.24
CA THR A 132 -12.89 -13.77 1.15
C THR A 132 -14.13 -12.94 1.48
N SER A 133 -14.14 -11.67 1.08
CA SER A 133 -15.31 -10.81 1.28
C SER A 133 -16.54 -11.36 0.56
N VAL A 134 -16.42 -11.78 -0.71
CA VAL A 134 -17.55 -12.38 -1.47
C VAL A 134 -18.11 -13.62 -0.78
N ILE A 135 -17.25 -14.48 -0.22
CA ILE A 135 -17.69 -15.65 0.53
C ILE A 135 -18.53 -15.24 1.74
N VAL A 136 -18.03 -14.31 2.56
CA VAL A 136 -18.77 -13.82 3.74
C VAL A 136 -20.11 -13.20 3.34
N HIS A 137 -20.16 -12.40 2.29
CA HIS A 137 -21.40 -11.79 1.80
C HIS A 137 -22.45 -12.84 1.43
N LYS A 138 -22.04 -13.96 0.82
CA LYS A 138 -22.95 -15.07 0.50
C LYS A 138 -23.58 -15.67 1.75
N TYR A 139 -22.80 -15.91 2.81
CA TYR A 139 -23.34 -16.40 4.08
C TYR A 139 -24.28 -15.38 4.73
N MET A 140 -23.93 -14.10 4.70
CA MET A 140 -24.81 -13.04 5.22
C MET A 140 -26.16 -13.01 4.50
N GLN A 141 -26.19 -13.21 3.17
CA GLN A 141 -27.44 -13.30 2.41
C GLN A 141 -28.30 -14.50 2.85
N THR A 142 -27.69 -15.66 3.09
CA THR A 142 -28.41 -16.84 3.61
C THR A 142 -28.97 -16.58 5.01
N ILE A 143 -28.18 -15.98 5.91
CA ILE A 143 -28.63 -15.65 7.27
C ILE A 143 -29.79 -14.63 7.23
N GLN A 144 -29.74 -13.63 6.34
CA GLN A 144 -30.84 -12.67 6.17
C GLN A 144 -32.14 -13.33 5.72
N GLN A 145 -32.06 -14.37 4.88
CA GLN A 145 -33.23 -15.17 4.48
C GLN A 145 -33.79 -15.96 5.67
N GLU A 146 -32.93 -16.60 6.48
CA GLU A 146 -33.36 -17.30 7.69
C GLU A 146 -33.99 -16.35 8.72
N PHE A 147 -33.44 -15.15 8.88
CA PHE A 147 -34.04 -14.11 9.73
C PHE A 147 -35.45 -13.73 9.25
N THR A 148 -35.66 -13.66 7.94
CA THR A 148 -36.99 -13.40 7.38
C THR A 148 -37.97 -14.52 7.76
N THR A 149 -37.54 -15.78 7.69
CA THR A 149 -38.34 -16.93 8.16
C THR A 149 -38.66 -16.82 9.64
N ILE A 150 -37.67 -16.57 10.50
CA ILE A 150 -37.86 -16.45 11.95
C ILE A 150 -38.83 -15.31 12.29
N VAL A 151 -38.73 -14.17 11.61
CA VAL A 151 -39.64 -13.04 11.81
C VAL A 151 -41.07 -13.40 11.37
N ASN A 152 -41.22 -14.15 10.27
CA ASN A 152 -42.53 -14.61 9.83
C ASN A 152 -43.16 -15.59 10.83
N GLU A 153 -42.39 -16.54 11.35
CA GLU A 153 -42.84 -17.48 12.39
C GLU A 153 -43.29 -16.75 13.66
N LEU A 154 -42.51 -15.75 14.11
CA LEU A 154 -42.88 -14.91 15.24
C LEU A 154 -44.20 -14.17 15.00
N ALA A 155 -44.36 -13.56 13.82
CA ALA A 155 -45.57 -12.82 13.47
C ALA A 155 -46.81 -13.73 13.44
N GLU A 156 -46.68 -14.93 12.87
CA GLU A 156 -47.74 -15.94 12.84
C GLU A 156 -48.15 -16.35 14.26
N GLN A 157 -47.18 -16.67 15.13
CA GLN A 157 -47.46 -17.06 16.52
C GLN A 157 -48.05 -15.93 17.37
N ALA A 158 -47.74 -14.67 17.04
CA ALA A 158 -48.26 -13.50 17.73
C ALA A 158 -49.59 -12.98 17.15
N ASP A 159 -50.19 -13.67 16.16
CA ASP A 159 -51.38 -13.23 15.41
C ASP A 159 -51.22 -11.82 14.81
N LEU A 160 -49.98 -11.47 14.43
CA LEU A 160 -49.65 -10.22 13.77
C LEU A 160 -49.73 -10.43 12.25
N LYS A 161 -50.35 -9.48 11.54
CA LYS A 161 -50.26 -9.46 10.07
C LYS A 161 -48.78 -9.34 9.69
N THR A 162 -48.25 -10.35 9.00
CA THR A 162 -46.85 -10.37 8.55
C THR A 162 -46.56 -9.12 7.70
N PRO A 163 -45.47 -8.39 7.98
CA PRO A 163 -45.03 -7.33 7.10
C PRO A 163 -44.72 -7.91 5.70
N PRO A 164 -44.98 -7.18 4.61
CA PRO A 164 -44.64 -7.66 3.28
C PRO A 164 -43.13 -7.94 3.23
N SER A 165 -42.78 -9.15 2.82
CA SER A 165 -41.40 -9.56 2.54
C SER A 165 -40.74 -8.50 1.66
N HIS A 166 -39.74 -7.82 2.20
CA HIS A 166 -38.94 -6.88 1.41
C HIS A 166 -38.10 -7.69 0.43
N ALA A 167 -38.67 -7.92 -0.76
CA ALA A 167 -37.92 -8.37 -1.92
C ALA A 167 -36.92 -7.27 -2.30
N HIS A 168 -35.64 -7.53 -2.07
CA HIS A 168 -34.53 -6.77 -2.61
C HIS A 168 -33.83 -7.61 -3.67
#